data_AF-A0A379FRX3-F1
#
_entry.id   AF-A0A379FRX3-F1
#
_cell.length_a   1.000
_cell.length_b   1.000
_cell.length_c   1.000
_cell.angle_alpha   90.00
_cell.angle_beta   90.00
_cell.angle_gamma   90.00
#
_symmetry.space_group_name_H-M   'P 1'
#
loop_
_entity.id
_entity.type
_entity.pdbx_description
1 polymer ?
#
loop_
_entity_poly.entity_id
_entity_poly.type
_entity_poly.pdbx_seq_one_letter_code
_entity_poly.pdbx_strand_id
1 'polypeptide(L)'
;MNTLMNKQQGEVITILTHSWRYFATGSVLALFCQFALYFHSNYPKYILFANIIIFITCQYYIYRLWLDNHFFKIIYTHNETEHFDNALNFLFPNKIKHHTMQQRWSGTKRLFTHALGLILVQWIGLLVAIIAS
;
A
#
# COMPACT_ATOMS: atom_id res chain seq x y z
N MET A 1 -1.40 -19.01 22.94
CA MET A 1 -1.44 -17.55 23.19
C MET A 1 -1.04 -16.82 21.92
N ASN A 2 -1.95 -16.09 21.29
CA ASN A 2 -1.67 -15.26 20.11
C ASN A 2 -0.75 -14.11 20.54
N THR A 3 0.55 -14.27 20.33
CA THR A 3 1.60 -13.29 20.69
C THR A 3 1.33 -11.89 20.11
N LEU A 4 0.61 -11.82 18.97
CA LEU A 4 0.28 -10.60 18.22
C LEU A 4 -0.88 -9.76 18.76
N MET A 5 -1.59 -10.22 19.79
CA MET A 5 -2.56 -9.38 20.53
C MET A 5 -1.87 -8.48 21.56
N ASN A 6 -0.55 -8.61 21.76
CA ASN A 6 0.18 -7.74 22.66
C ASN A 6 0.22 -6.30 22.08
N LYS A 7 -0.17 -5.32 22.90
CA LYS A 7 -0.32 -3.91 22.54
C LYS A 7 0.93 -3.32 21.87
N GLN A 8 2.12 -3.71 22.34
CA GLN A 8 3.40 -3.28 21.76
C GLN A 8 3.61 -3.80 20.33
N GLN A 9 3.16 -5.01 20.01
CA GLN A 9 3.29 -5.55 18.64
C GLN A 9 2.27 -4.90 17.70
N GLY A 10 1.08 -4.55 18.21
CA GLY A 10 0.08 -3.78 17.46
C GLY A 10 0.53 -2.36 17.13
N GLU A 11 1.25 -1.71 18.03
CA GLU A 11 1.87 -0.40 17.77
C GLU A 11 2.91 -0.47 16.64
N VAL A 12 3.79 -1.48 16.63
CA VAL A 12 4.75 -1.67 15.53
C VAL A 12 4.04 -1.89 14.19
N ILE A 13 2.98 -2.70 14.18
CA ILE A 13 2.16 -2.98 12.99
C ILE A 13 1.50 -1.69 12.47
N THR A 14 0.87 -0.92 13.35
CA THR A 14 0.19 0.33 12.98
C THR A 14 1.18 1.40 12.52
N ILE A 15 2.36 1.52 13.15
CA ILE A 15 3.44 2.41 12.69
C ILE A 15 3.92 2.00 11.29
N LEU A 16 4.19 0.72 11.07
CA LEU A 16 4.67 0.23 9.78
C LEU A 16 3.64 0.43 8.68
N THR A 17 2.36 0.25 9.00
CA THR A 17 1.27 0.49 8.06
C THR A 17 1.07 1.98 7.81
N HIS A 18 1.30 2.85 8.80
CA HIS A 18 1.32 4.31 8.65
C HIS A 18 2.33 4.84 7.62
N SER A 19 3.33 4.04 7.26
CA SER A 19 4.29 4.34 6.20
C SER A 19 3.66 4.45 4.80
N TRP A 20 2.38 4.07 4.64
CA TRP A 20 1.62 4.28 3.41
C TRP A 20 1.69 5.73 2.91
N ARG A 21 1.83 6.72 3.80
CA ARG A 21 1.95 8.14 3.44
C ARG A 21 3.24 8.41 2.68
N TYR A 22 4.37 7.85 3.12
CA TYR A 22 5.65 8.02 2.44
C TYR A 22 5.62 7.36 1.05
N PHE A 23 4.94 6.23 0.94
CA PHE A 23 4.70 5.56 -0.35
C PHE A 23 3.84 6.39 -1.29
N ALA A 24 2.76 6.98 -0.80
CA ALA A 24 1.92 7.89 -1.57
C ALA A 24 2.73 9.09 -2.07
N THR A 25 3.46 9.77 -1.18
CA THR A 25 4.29 10.92 -1.54
C THR A 25 5.37 10.53 -2.54
N GLY A 26 6.05 9.40 -2.33
CA GLY A 26 7.10 8.93 -3.23
C GLY A 26 6.57 8.58 -4.64
N SER A 27 5.40 7.96 -4.73
CA SER A 27 4.76 7.64 -6.01
C SER A 27 4.27 8.89 -6.75
N VAL A 28 3.67 9.85 -6.03
CA VAL A 28 3.23 11.13 -6.61
C VAL A 28 4.44 11.95 -7.08
N LEU A 29 5.50 12.00 -6.30
CA LEU A 29 6.72 12.71 -6.66
C LEU A 29 7.36 12.12 -7.92
N ALA A 30 7.45 10.79 -8.03
CA ALA A 30 7.95 10.12 -9.22
C ALA A 30 7.13 10.48 -10.46
N LEU A 31 5.80 10.47 -10.35
CA LEU A 31 4.90 10.86 -11.45
C LEU A 31 5.10 12.34 -11.84
N PHE A 32 5.23 13.24 -10.88
CA PHE A 32 5.46 14.66 -11.13
C PHE A 32 6.78 14.90 -11.87
N CYS A 33 7.85 14.23 -11.47
CA CYS A 33 9.14 14.28 -12.17
C CYS A 33 9.03 13.77 -13.62
N GLN A 34 8.28 12.70 -13.86
CA GLN A 34 8.08 12.18 -15.23
C GLN A 34 7.30 13.15 -16.11
N PHE A 35 6.26 13.80 -15.56
CA PHE A 35 5.55 14.85 -16.30
C PHE A 35 6.46 16.05 -16.59
N ALA A 36 7.28 16.48 -15.63
CA ALA A 36 8.24 17.57 -15.84
C ALA A 36 9.22 17.24 -16.98
N LEU A 37 9.76 16.02 -17.01
CA LEU A 37 10.62 15.55 -18.11
C LEU A 37 9.87 15.46 -19.44
N TYR A 38 8.60 15.06 -19.42
CA TYR A 38 7.76 15.00 -20.62
C TYR A 38 7.54 16.38 -21.26
N PHE A 39 7.41 17.44 -20.47
CA PHE A 39 7.27 18.80 -20.99
C PHE A 39 8.59 19.43 -21.44
N HIS A 40 9.71 19.04 -20.82
CA HIS A 40 11.01 19.71 -21.05
C HIS A 40 11.95 18.96 -22.01
N SER A 41 11.78 17.64 -22.18
CA SER A 41 12.66 16.79 -22.99
C SER A 41 11.84 15.93 -23.98
N ASN A 42 12.52 15.26 -24.91
CA ASN A 42 11.91 14.35 -25.88
C ASN A 42 11.57 13.00 -25.22
N TYR A 43 10.74 13.05 -24.18
CA TYR A 43 10.43 11.91 -23.35
C TYR A 43 9.56 10.89 -24.11
N PRO A 44 9.95 9.61 -24.10
CA PRO A 44 9.20 8.57 -24.80
C PRO A 44 7.79 8.38 -24.21
N LYS A 45 6.77 8.67 -25.01
CA LYS A 45 5.34 8.58 -24.65
C LYS A 45 4.93 7.20 -24.12
N TYR A 46 5.53 6.12 -24.63
CA TYR A 46 5.24 4.76 -24.20
C TYR A 46 5.72 4.48 -22.77
N ILE A 47 6.85 5.08 -22.35
CA ILE A 47 7.34 4.98 -20.96
C ILE A 47 6.41 5.73 -20.02
N LEU A 48 5.88 6.89 -20.43
CA LEU A 48 4.94 7.66 -19.62
C LEU A 48 3.65 6.88 -19.40
N PHE A 49 3.10 6.30 -20.47
CA PHE A 49 1.88 5.49 -20.40
C PHE A 49 2.05 4.27 -19.48
N ALA A 50 3.16 3.53 -19.60
CA ALA A 50 3.47 2.41 -18.71
C ALA A 50 3.57 2.86 -17.25
N ASN A 51 4.22 3.99 -16.97
CA ASN A 51 4.35 4.50 -15.61
C ASN A 51 3.03 4.98 -15.00
N ILE A 52 2.11 5.52 -15.81
CA ILE A 52 0.75 5.88 -15.35
C ILE A 52 -0.02 4.63 -14.91
N ILE A 53 0.06 3.53 -15.66
CA ILE A 53 -0.58 2.26 -15.27
C ILE A 53 0.02 1.74 -13.94
N ILE A 54 1.35 1.80 -13.82
CA ILE A 54 2.05 1.44 -12.58
C ILE A 54 1.62 2.34 -11.43
N PHE A 55 1.45 3.64 -11.67
CA PHE A 55 0.98 4.61 -10.68
C PHE A 55 -0.41 4.26 -10.15
N ILE A 56 -1.37 4.00 -11.05
CA ILE A 56 -2.74 3.62 -10.67
C ILE A 56 -2.71 2.33 -9.83
N THR A 57 -1.91 1.36 -10.25
CA THR A 57 -1.75 0.09 -9.54
C THR A 57 -1.12 0.30 -8.15
N CYS A 58 -0.12 1.16 -8.05
CA CYS A 58 0.52 1.54 -6.79
C CYS A 58 -0.47 2.23 -5.85
N GLN A 59 -1.28 3.17 -6.36
CA GLN A 59 -2.31 3.86 -5.58
C GLN A 59 -3.36 2.90 -5.02
N TYR A 60 -3.76 1.88 -5.78
CA TYR A 60 -4.65 0.83 -5.28
C TYR A 60 -4.04 0.09 -4.08
N TYR A 61 -2.76 -0.27 -4.16
CA TYR A 61 -2.07 -0.94 -3.04
C TYR A 61 -1.91 -0.03 -1.82
N ILE A 62 -1.61 1.26 -2.02
CA ILE A 62 -1.51 2.27 -0.96
C ILE A 62 -2.87 2.47 -0.28
N TYR A 63 -3.95 2.59 -1.06
CA TYR A 63 -5.31 2.68 -0.53
C TYR A 63 -5.66 1.46 0.33
N ARG A 64 -5.34 0.26 -0.16
CA ARG A 64 -5.56 -0.97 0.59
C ARG A 64 -4.76 -1.03 1.88
N LEU A 65 -3.50 -0.58 1.85
CA LEU A 65 -2.64 -0.48 3.02
C LEU A 65 -3.19 0.54 4.04
N TRP A 66 -3.74 1.67 3.59
CA TRP A 66 -4.42 2.64 4.45
C TRP A 66 -5.66 2.06 5.14
N LEU A 67 -6.47 1.32 4.39
CA LEU A 67 -7.68 0.66 4.89
C LEU A 67 -7.32 -0.42 5.91
N ASP A 68 -6.31 -1.25 5.63
CA ASP A 68 -5.78 -2.24 6.57
C ASP A 68 -5.25 -1.58 7.85
N ASN A 69 -4.55 -0.44 7.76
CA ASN A 69 -4.10 0.32 8.95
C ASN A 69 -5.29 0.74 9.84
N HIS A 70 -6.36 1.24 9.22
CA HIS A 70 -7.53 1.71 9.94
C HIS A 70 -8.25 0.55 10.65
N PHE A 71 -8.34 -0.59 9.97
CA PHE A 71 -8.87 -1.83 10.54
C PHE A 71 -8.04 -2.34 11.72
N PHE A 72 -6.71 -2.38 11.61
CA PHE A 72 -5.87 -2.75 12.74
C PHE A 72 -6.06 -1.81 13.93
N LYS A 73 -6.14 -0.50 13.69
CA LYS A 73 -6.38 0.48 14.76
C LYS A 73 -7.70 0.20 15.49
N ILE A 74 -8.77 -0.12 14.77
CA ILE A 74 -10.08 -0.44 15.37
C ILE A 74 -9.99 -1.73 16.21
N ILE A 75 -9.40 -2.80 15.66
CA ILE A 75 -9.22 -4.09 16.34
C ILE A 75 -8.40 -3.92 17.63
N TYR A 76 -7.28 -3.20 17.57
CA TYR A 76 -6.41 -2.99 18.73
C TYR A 76 -7.01 -2.05 19.77
N THR A 77 -7.96 -1.18 19.39
CA THR A 77 -8.65 -0.28 20.33
C THR A 77 -9.77 -0.98 21.09
N HIS A 78 -10.55 -1.83 20.42
CA HIS A 78 -11.73 -2.47 21.03
C HIS A 78 -11.46 -3.90 21.53
N ASN A 79 -10.35 -4.53 21.14
CA ASN A 79 -9.94 -5.89 21.52
C ASN A 79 -10.99 -7.00 21.25
N GLU A 80 -12.07 -6.68 20.54
CA GLU A 80 -13.19 -7.54 20.19
C GLU A 80 -13.14 -7.87 18.70
N THR A 81 -12.48 -8.96 18.36
CA THR A 81 -12.33 -9.40 16.95
C THR A 81 -13.63 -9.91 16.33
N GLU A 82 -14.58 -10.38 17.15
CA GLU A 82 -15.82 -11.01 16.67
C GLU A 82 -16.82 -10.00 16.11
N HIS A 83 -17.02 -8.86 16.79
CA HIS A 83 -17.88 -7.79 16.28
C HIS A 83 -17.31 -7.14 15.02
N PHE A 84 -15.99 -7.02 14.93
CA PHE A 84 -15.29 -6.55 13.75
C PHE A 84 -15.48 -7.49 12.55
N ASP A 85 -15.34 -8.80 12.76
CA ASP A 85 -15.54 -9.81 11.71
C ASP A 85 -16.99 -9.86 11.24
N ASN A 86 -17.96 -9.70 12.14
CA ASN A 86 -19.38 -9.59 11.79
C ASN A 86 -19.69 -8.35 10.94
N ALA A 87 -19.15 -7.19 11.30
CA ALA A 87 -19.32 -5.96 10.52
C ALA A 87 -18.70 -6.09 9.12
N LEU A 88 -17.54 -6.75 9.02
CA LEU A 88 -16.90 -7.03 7.74
C LEU A 88 -17.70 -8.02 6.90
N ASN A 89 -18.29 -9.05 7.51
CA ASN A 89 -19.09 -10.05 6.82
C ASN A 89 -20.40 -9.46 6.30
N PHE A 90 -20.95 -8.46 7.00
CA PHE A 90 -22.07 -7.66 6.52
C PHE A 90 -21.72 -6.83 5.27
N LEU A 91 -20.54 -6.22 5.24
CA LEU A 91 -20.08 -5.41 4.10
C LEU A 91 -19.62 -6.26 2.89
N PHE A 92 -19.06 -7.44 3.15
CA PHE A 92 -18.52 -8.33 2.12
C PHE A 92 -18.99 -9.78 2.31
N PRO A 93 -20.26 -10.08 2.01
CA PRO A 93 -20.81 -11.42 2.17
C PRO A 93 -19.99 -12.44 1.36
N ASN A 94 -19.75 -13.62 1.96
CA ASN A 94 -19.00 -14.76 1.41
C ASN A 94 -17.49 -14.60 1.20
N LYS A 95 -16.85 -13.50 1.59
CA LYS A 95 -15.38 -13.35 1.44
C LYS A 95 -14.58 -13.60 2.71
N ILE A 96 -15.22 -13.63 3.87
CA ILE A 96 -14.50 -13.60 5.15
C ILE A 96 -14.60 -14.95 5.84
N LYS A 97 -13.50 -15.70 5.77
CA LYS A 97 -13.21 -16.76 6.74
C LYS A 97 -12.65 -16.09 8.00
N HIS A 98 -12.87 -16.65 9.19
CA HIS A 98 -12.20 -16.18 10.40
C HIS A 98 -10.68 -16.20 10.19
N HIS A 99 -10.12 -15.01 9.94
CA HIS A 99 -8.69 -14.86 9.73
C HIS A 99 -8.05 -14.50 11.05
N THR A 100 -7.10 -15.33 11.48
CA THR A 100 -6.26 -15.03 12.65
C THR A 100 -5.45 -13.76 12.41
N MET A 101 -5.04 -13.08 13.49
CA MET A 101 -4.26 -11.84 13.40
C MET A 101 -2.96 -12.02 12.58
N GLN A 102 -2.35 -13.21 12.65
CA GLN A 102 -1.18 -13.60 11.85
C GLN A 102 -1.45 -13.58 10.34
N GLN A 103 -2.61 -14.09 9.91
CA GLN A 103 -2.99 -14.11 8.49
C GLN A 103 -3.26 -12.71 7.95
N ARG A 104 -3.87 -11.83 8.76
CA ARG A 104 -4.08 -10.41 8.40
C ARG A 104 -2.74 -9.68 8.25
N TRP A 105 -1.81 -9.92 9.16
CA TRP A 105 -0.47 -9.33 9.12
C TRP A 105 0.34 -9.79 7.91
N SER A 106 0.34 -11.09 7.60
CA SER A 106 1.09 -11.61 6.44
C SER A 106 0.57 -11.05 5.12
N GLY A 107 -0.76 -10.88 5.00
CA GLY A 107 -1.40 -10.22 3.86
C GLY A 107 -0.97 -8.76 3.71
N THR A 108 -0.96 -8.02 4.82
CA THR A 108 -0.53 -6.61 4.86
C THR A 108 0.94 -6.46 4.51
N LYS A 109 1.80 -7.34 5.04
CA LYS A 109 3.23 -7.37 4.70
C LYS A 109 3.44 -7.63 3.21
N ARG A 110 2.69 -8.54 2.62
CA ARG A 110 2.75 -8.80 1.17
C ARG A 110 2.35 -7.56 0.38
N LEU A 111 1.25 -6.90 0.75
CA LEU A 111 0.81 -5.65 0.12
C LEU A 111 1.87 -4.55 0.21
N PHE A 112 2.49 -4.39 1.37
CA PHE A 112 3.60 -3.46 1.60
C PHE A 112 4.77 -3.74 0.64
N THR A 113 5.21 -4.99 0.51
CA THR A 113 6.29 -5.35 -0.42
C THR A 113 5.93 -5.07 -1.87
N HIS A 114 4.67 -5.29 -2.27
CA HIS A 114 4.21 -4.99 -3.64
C HIS A 114 4.18 -3.48 -3.89
N ALA A 115 3.67 -2.68 -2.94
CA ALA A 115 3.67 -1.22 -3.05
C ALA A 115 5.09 -0.66 -3.15
N LEU A 116 6.00 -1.12 -2.29
CA LEU A 116 7.41 -0.73 -2.31
C LEU A 116 8.09 -1.11 -3.64
N GLY A 117 7.85 -2.34 -4.13
CA GLY A 117 8.38 -2.80 -5.41
C GLY A 117 7.91 -1.93 -6.58
N LEU A 118 6.62 -1.58 -6.63
CA LEU A 118 6.08 -0.72 -7.68
C LEU A 118 6.66 0.70 -7.64
N ILE A 119 6.84 1.27 -6.45
CA ILE A 119 7.48 2.58 -6.29
C ILE A 119 8.91 2.53 -6.81
N LEU A 120 9.69 1.51 -6.45
CA LEU A 120 11.05 1.34 -6.96
C LEU A 120 11.06 1.23 -8.48
N VAL A 121 10.12 0.49 -9.07
CA VAL A 121 9.98 0.39 -10.52
C VAL A 121 9.67 1.74 -11.16
N GLN A 122 8.81 2.58 -10.56
CA GLN A 122 8.55 3.94 -11.06
C GLN A 122 9.80 4.81 -11.04
N TRP A 123 10.60 4.73 -9.97
CA TRP A 123 11.85 5.48 -9.86
C TRP A 123 12.91 4.97 -10.83
N ILE A 124 13.04 3.66 -11.03
CA ILE A 124 13.93 3.08 -12.05
C ILE A 124 13.48 3.51 -13.45
N GLY A 125 12.17 3.48 -13.73
CA GLY A 125 11.61 3.95 -14.99
C GLY A 125 11.91 5.43 -15.27
N LEU A 126 11.88 6.27 -14.22
CA LEU A 126 12.32 7.66 -14.29
C LEU A 126 13.81 7.77 -14.64
N LEU A 127 14.69 7.03 -13.95
CA LEU A 127 16.14 7.06 -14.20
C LEU A 127 16.50 6.59 -15.60
N VAL A 128 15.89 5.50 -16.07
CA VAL A 128 16.08 4.99 -17.44
C VAL A 128 15.64 6.02 -18.46
N ALA A 129 14.52 6.71 -18.22
CA ALA A 129 14.03 7.73 -19.12
C ALA A 129 14.96 8.95 -19.18
N ILE A 130 15.60 9.35 -18.07
CA ILE A 130 16.62 10.41 -18.05
C ILE A 130 17.84 10.01 -18.87
N ILE A 131 18.30 8.76 -18.77
CA ILE A 131 19.46 8.27 -19.53
C ILE A 131 19.15 8.16 -21.03
N ALA A 132 17.90 7.84 -21.37
CA ALA A 132 17.46 7.64 -22.75
C ALA A 132 17.01 8.92 -23.47
N SER A 133 16.79 10.01 -22.73
CA SER A 133 16.34 11.32 -23.23
C SER A 133 17.51 12.27 -23.47
#